data_AF-A0A845HKK5-F1
#
_entry.id   AF-A0A845HKK5-F1
#
_cell.length_a   1.000
_cell.length_b   1.000
_cell.length_c   1.000
_cell.angle_alpha   90.00
_cell.angle_beta   90.00
_cell.angle_gamma   90.00
#
_symmetry.space_group_name_H-M   'P 1'
#
loop_
_entity.id
_entity.type
_entity.pdbx_description
1 polymer ?
#
loop_
_entity_poly.entity_id
_entity_poly.type
_entity_poly.pdbx_seq_one_letter_code
_entity_poly.pdbx_strand_id
1 'polypeptide(L)'
;MLMTFALAAQLADAADVPRFKAAPQTSPLSERLYKAPAIATPYKQVLTVGEKVAGLSLFWAEARGSFVHFDHVPDLAWDQVYMDYLTKVIAAPTTRDYYRIMMQLAPLLQDGHTNIYPPRELGNEFYARPPMRTALVEGKLLVEWVGNPALQARLHVGEEVVAIDGEPALEYGRRHI
;
A
#
# COMPACT_ATOMS: atom_id res chain seq x y z
N MET A 1 14.89 -35.01 -12.41
CA MET A 1 16.18 -34.45 -12.87
C MET A 1 15.93 -32.99 -13.17
N LEU A 2 16.43 -32.11 -12.30
CA LEU A 2 16.24 -30.65 -12.34
C LEU A 2 17.03 -30.01 -13.48
N MET A 3 16.49 -28.96 -14.08
CA MET A 3 17.30 -27.84 -14.56
C MET A 3 16.57 -26.53 -14.25
N THR A 4 17.04 -25.89 -13.19
CA THR A 4 16.66 -24.57 -12.74
C THR A 4 17.92 -23.71 -12.74
N PHE A 5 17.77 -22.44 -13.16
CA PHE A 5 18.67 -21.29 -12.94
C PHE A 5 20.00 -21.21 -13.71
N ALA A 6 20.02 -20.35 -14.73
CA ALA A 6 21.24 -19.72 -15.25
C ALA A 6 21.04 -18.23 -15.59
N LEU A 7 20.34 -17.48 -14.71
CA LEU A 7 20.34 -16.01 -14.77
C LEU A 7 20.78 -15.34 -13.45
N ALA A 8 20.88 -16.10 -12.35
CA ALA A 8 21.37 -15.58 -11.06
C ALA A 8 22.92 -15.51 -10.97
N ALA A 9 23.65 -16.23 -11.83
CA ALA A 9 25.11 -16.33 -11.74
C ALA A 9 25.85 -15.08 -12.29
N GLN A 10 25.24 -14.28 -13.15
CA GLN A 10 25.92 -13.15 -13.79
C GLN A 10 25.95 -11.87 -12.95
N LEU A 11 25.19 -11.77 -11.87
CA LEU A 11 25.25 -10.63 -10.94
C LEU A 11 26.22 -10.86 -9.77
N ALA A 12 26.50 -12.11 -9.40
CA ALA A 12 27.44 -12.43 -8.31
C ALA A 12 28.89 -12.04 -8.68
N ASP A 13 29.28 -12.23 -9.95
CA ASP A 13 30.63 -11.89 -10.45
C ASP A 13 30.87 -10.37 -10.57
N ALA A 14 29.79 -9.58 -10.68
CA ALA A 14 29.88 -8.13 -10.76
C ALA A 14 30.21 -7.47 -9.39
N ALA A 15 29.85 -8.12 -8.28
CA ALA A 15 30.08 -7.57 -6.94
C ALA A 15 31.57 -7.56 -6.54
N ASP A 16 32.39 -8.44 -7.14
CA ASP A 16 33.81 -8.59 -6.81
C ASP A 16 34.73 -7.67 -7.65
N VAL A 17 34.17 -6.95 -8.64
CA VAL A 17 34.94 -6.03 -9.47
C VAL A 17 35.33 -4.80 -8.63
N PRO A 18 36.63 -4.41 -8.60
CA PRO A 18 37.10 -3.29 -7.78
C PRO A 18 36.33 -1.98 -8.00
N ARG A 19 35.83 -1.73 -9.21
CA ARG A 19 35.01 -0.55 -9.53
C ARG A 19 33.66 -0.52 -8.81
N PHE A 20 33.05 -1.67 -8.51
CA PHE A 20 31.78 -1.76 -7.78
C PHE A 20 31.99 -1.70 -6.26
N LYS A 21 33.13 -2.17 -5.75
CA LYS A 21 33.54 -1.99 -4.36
C LYS A 21 33.97 -0.56 -4.04
N ALA A 22 34.62 0.11 -5.00
CA ALA A 22 35.08 1.50 -4.88
C ALA A 22 33.99 2.52 -5.23
N ALA A 23 32.89 2.10 -5.84
CA ALA A 23 31.74 2.96 -6.05
C ALA A 23 31.14 3.33 -4.68
N PRO A 24 30.87 4.62 -4.42
CA PRO A 24 30.18 5.02 -3.21
C PRO A 24 28.82 4.29 -3.17
N GLN A 25 28.58 3.58 -2.07
CA GLN A 25 27.36 2.77 -1.87
C GLN A 25 26.10 3.64 -1.83
N THR A 26 26.26 4.95 -1.65
CA THR A 26 25.20 5.95 -1.75
C THR A 26 25.61 7.06 -2.71
N SER A 27 24.69 7.45 -3.59
CA SER A 27 24.89 8.62 -4.45
C SER A 27 24.58 9.88 -3.64
N PRO A 28 25.50 10.85 -3.50
CA PRO A 28 25.23 12.10 -2.80
C PRO A 28 24.07 12.89 -3.43
N LEU A 29 23.81 12.69 -4.74
CA LEU A 29 22.63 13.22 -5.40
C LEU A 29 21.34 12.53 -4.94
N SER A 30 21.34 11.21 -4.76
CA SER A 30 20.15 10.51 -4.28
C SER A 30 19.84 10.87 -2.83
N GLU A 31 20.86 11.04 -1.99
CA GLU A 31 20.67 11.50 -0.62
C GLU A 31 20.06 12.90 -0.58
N ARG A 32 20.55 13.81 -1.42
CA ARG A 32 20.02 15.18 -1.47
C ARG A 32 18.60 15.27 -2.02
N LEU A 33 18.25 14.46 -3.01
CA LEU A 33 16.98 14.56 -3.72
C LEU A 33 15.86 13.73 -3.07
N TYR A 34 16.18 12.53 -2.56
CA TYR A 34 15.16 11.59 -2.09
C TYR A 34 15.14 11.39 -0.57
N LYS A 35 16.19 11.78 0.16
CA LYS A 35 16.10 11.85 1.63
C LYS A 35 15.55 13.24 2.00
N ALA A 36 14.33 13.27 2.52
CA ALA A 36 13.65 14.50 2.93
C ALA A 36 13.53 14.58 4.46
N PRO A 37 14.66 14.76 5.20
CA PRO A 37 14.67 14.68 6.66
C PRO A 37 13.78 15.74 7.33
N ALA A 38 13.60 16.90 6.69
CA ALA A 38 12.75 17.98 7.21
C ALA A 38 11.25 17.61 7.29
N ILE A 39 10.82 16.63 6.50
CA ILE A 39 9.43 16.14 6.47
C ILE A 39 9.31 14.68 6.96
N ALA A 40 10.41 14.11 7.47
CA ALA A 40 10.45 12.80 8.11
C ALA A 40 9.92 12.90 9.56
N THR A 41 8.65 13.28 9.69
CA THR A 41 8.00 13.51 10.97
C THR A 41 7.78 12.19 11.72
N PRO A 42 8.20 12.07 12.99
CA PRO A 42 7.84 10.94 13.84
C PRO A 42 6.33 10.79 14.01
N TYR A 43 5.86 9.58 14.32
CA TYR A 43 4.44 9.37 14.57
C TYR A 43 3.90 10.27 15.68
N LYS A 44 2.71 10.83 15.42
CA LYS A 44 1.87 11.50 16.41
C LYS A 44 0.39 11.28 16.07
N GLN A 45 -0.46 11.39 17.07
CA GLN A 45 -1.91 11.15 16.94
C GLN A 45 -2.60 12.14 15.98
N VAL A 46 -2.10 13.37 15.92
CA VAL A 46 -2.63 14.43 15.05
C VAL A 46 -1.49 15.12 14.32
N LEU A 47 -1.40 14.91 13.01
CA LEU A 47 -0.54 15.69 12.14
C LEU A 47 -0.99 17.15 12.06
N THR A 48 -0.03 18.07 11.98
CA THR A 48 -0.30 19.46 11.58
C THR A 48 -0.71 19.50 10.12
N VAL A 49 -1.33 20.62 9.70
CA VAL A 49 -1.66 20.85 8.29
C VAL A 49 -0.40 20.74 7.41
N GLY A 50 0.70 21.38 7.82
CA GLY A 50 1.95 21.36 7.05
C GLY A 50 2.49 19.95 6.80
N GLU A 51 2.43 19.06 7.79
CA GLU A 51 2.91 17.67 7.64
C GLU A 51 2.00 16.83 6.74
N LYS A 52 0.69 17.02 6.83
CA LYS A 52 -0.27 16.35 5.93
C LYS A 52 -0.06 16.78 4.49
N VAL A 53 0.10 18.10 4.26
CA VAL A 53 0.37 18.66 2.93
C VAL A 53 1.72 18.20 2.41
N ALA A 54 2.76 18.16 3.25
CA ALA A 54 4.08 17.68 2.87
C ALA A 54 4.06 16.22 2.41
N GLY A 55 3.40 15.33 3.15
CA GLY A 55 3.29 13.92 2.78
C GLY A 55 2.50 13.70 1.49
N LEU A 56 1.38 14.41 1.30
CA LEU A 56 0.63 14.39 0.04
C LEU A 56 1.48 14.88 -1.15
N SER A 57 2.14 16.02 -0.97
CA SER A 57 2.93 16.66 -2.03
C SER A 57 4.12 15.80 -2.44
N LEU A 58 4.76 15.13 -1.47
CA LEU A 58 5.84 14.19 -1.74
C LEU A 58 5.34 13.03 -2.62
N PHE A 59 4.29 12.31 -2.20
CA PHE A 59 3.78 11.18 -2.97
C PHE A 59 3.33 11.60 -4.37
N TRP A 60 2.60 12.72 -4.49
CA TRP A 60 2.15 13.24 -5.76
C TRP A 60 3.32 13.56 -6.71
N ALA A 61 4.37 14.22 -6.20
CA ALA A 61 5.53 14.60 -6.99
C ALA A 61 6.35 13.38 -7.43
N GLU A 62 6.54 12.40 -6.54
CA GLU A 62 7.23 11.14 -6.84
C GLU A 62 6.48 10.34 -7.90
N ALA A 63 5.16 10.20 -7.76
CA ALA A 63 4.35 9.54 -8.79
C ALA A 63 4.47 10.29 -10.13
N ARG A 64 4.29 11.62 -10.13
CA ARG A 64 4.40 12.44 -11.35
C ARG A 64 5.76 12.32 -12.04
N GLY A 65 6.84 12.21 -11.27
CA GLY A 65 8.21 12.15 -11.80
C GLY A 65 8.70 10.75 -12.17
N SER A 66 8.19 9.72 -11.49
CA SER A 66 8.79 8.38 -11.49
C SER A 66 7.82 7.27 -11.90
N PHE A 67 6.51 7.48 -11.86
CA PHE A 67 5.53 6.48 -12.26
C PHE A 67 5.43 6.43 -13.79
N VAL A 68 5.83 5.30 -14.37
CA VAL A 68 5.96 5.14 -15.83
C VAL A 68 4.65 4.71 -16.52
N HIS A 69 3.64 4.25 -15.77
CA HIS A 69 2.43 3.63 -16.32
C HIS A 69 1.20 4.54 -16.33
N PHE A 70 1.37 5.87 -16.44
CA PHE A 70 0.23 6.78 -16.57
C PHE A 70 -0.60 6.55 -17.84
N ASP A 71 -0.03 5.89 -18.85
CA ASP A 71 -0.72 5.45 -20.06
C ASP A 71 -1.80 4.39 -19.79
N HIS A 72 -1.72 3.65 -18.68
CA HIS A 72 -2.78 2.73 -18.24
C HIS A 72 -3.96 3.44 -17.58
N VAL A 73 -3.81 4.71 -17.18
CA VAL A 73 -4.85 5.53 -16.54
C VAL A 73 -5.01 6.87 -17.28
N PRO A 74 -5.34 6.86 -18.58
CA PRO A 74 -5.28 8.05 -19.44
C PRO A 74 -6.26 9.15 -19.03
N ASP A 75 -7.37 8.79 -18.37
CA ASP A 75 -8.40 9.72 -17.91
C ASP A 75 -8.10 10.29 -16.51
N LEU A 76 -7.03 9.84 -15.85
CA LEU A 76 -6.66 10.29 -14.52
C LEU A 76 -5.98 11.66 -14.57
N ALA A 77 -6.75 12.71 -14.29
CA ALA A 77 -6.24 14.08 -14.18
C ALA A 77 -5.39 14.26 -12.90
N TRP A 78 -4.12 13.84 -12.93
CA TRP A 78 -3.26 13.74 -11.74
C TRP A 78 -3.11 15.06 -10.96
N ASP A 79 -3.05 16.20 -11.64
CA ASP A 79 -2.97 17.51 -11.01
C ASP A 79 -4.29 17.87 -10.29
N GLN A 80 -5.45 17.50 -10.86
CA GLN A 80 -6.74 17.70 -10.21
C GLN A 80 -6.90 16.77 -9.00
N VAL A 81 -6.44 15.52 -9.10
CA VAL A 81 -6.40 14.58 -7.98
C VAL A 81 -5.62 15.16 -6.81
N TYR A 82 -4.48 15.82 -7.05
CA TYR A 82 -3.76 16.52 -5.98
C TYR A 82 -4.61 17.56 -5.28
N MET A 83 -5.30 18.43 -6.03
CA MET A 83 -6.15 19.48 -5.46
C MET A 83 -7.32 18.92 -4.65
N ASP A 84 -7.94 17.85 -5.14
CA ASP A 84 -9.04 17.17 -4.45
C ASP A 84 -8.56 16.53 -3.15
N TYR A 85 -7.41 15.85 -3.18
CA TYR A 85 -6.83 15.22 -1.99
C TYR A 85 -6.25 16.23 -1.02
N LEU A 86 -5.75 17.37 -1.49
CA LEU A 86 -5.27 18.46 -0.64
C LEU A 86 -6.37 18.92 0.31
N THR A 87 -7.58 19.11 -0.20
CA THR A 87 -8.74 19.49 0.60
C THR A 87 -9.09 18.39 1.63
N LYS A 88 -9.08 17.12 1.21
CA LYS A 88 -9.36 15.97 2.09
C LYS A 88 -8.34 15.83 3.22
N VAL A 89 -7.04 15.90 2.91
CA VAL A 89 -5.98 15.72 3.93
C VAL A 89 -5.94 16.88 4.90
N ILE A 90 -6.20 18.12 4.46
CA ILE A 90 -6.30 19.28 5.36
C ILE A 90 -7.43 19.08 6.37
N ALA A 91 -8.57 18.57 5.92
CA ALA A 91 -9.76 18.32 6.74
C ALA A 91 -9.65 17.09 7.66
N ALA A 92 -8.66 16.20 7.46
CA ALA A 92 -8.51 14.99 8.26
C ALA A 92 -8.25 15.34 9.74
N PRO A 93 -9.09 14.91 10.70
CA PRO A 93 -8.94 15.33 12.10
C PRO A 93 -7.81 14.61 12.83
N THR A 94 -7.47 13.39 12.41
CA THR A 94 -6.45 12.55 13.03
C THR A 94 -5.42 12.06 12.01
N THR A 95 -4.26 11.59 12.48
CA THR A 95 -3.27 10.92 11.63
C THR A 95 -3.83 9.65 10.99
N ARG A 96 -4.69 8.92 11.71
CA ARG A 96 -5.41 7.77 11.16
C ARG A 96 -6.29 8.18 9.97
N ASP A 97 -7.09 9.23 10.11
CA ASP A 97 -7.94 9.70 9.00
C ASP A 97 -7.13 10.18 7.80
N TYR A 98 -5.99 10.85 8.06
CA TYR A 98 -5.04 11.22 7.02
C TYR A 98 -4.56 9.98 6.23
N TYR A 99 -4.10 8.94 6.92
CA TYR A 99 -3.63 7.72 6.24
C TYR A 99 -4.76 6.97 5.55
N ARG A 100 -5.98 6.96 6.11
CA ARG A 100 -7.15 6.39 5.43
C ARG A 100 -7.41 7.07 4.08
N ILE A 101 -7.31 8.40 4.03
CA ILE A 101 -7.43 9.17 2.78
C ILE A 101 -6.26 8.86 1.85
N MET A 102 -5.01 8.92 2.34
CA MET A 102 -3.83 8.66 1.52
C MET A 102 -3.80 7.24 0.94
N MET A 103 -4.28 6.24 1.68
CA MET A 103 -4.39 4.85 1.20
C MET A 103 -5.41 4.68 0.06
N GLN A 104 -6.32 5.64 -0.13
CA GLN A 104 -7.22 5.69 -1.29
C GLN A 104 -6.60 6.44 -2.47
N LEU A 105 -5.48 7.15 -2.30
CA LEU A 105 -4.81 7.90 -3.36
C LEU A 105 -4.01 6.97 -4.28
N ALA A 106 -3.14 6.14 -3.70
CA ALA A 106 -2.26 5.26 -4.47
C ALA A 106 -3.02 4.30 -5.42
N PRO A 107 -4.16 3.68 -5.02
CA PRO A 107 -4.95 2.83 -5.90
C PRO A 107 -5.51 3.52 -7.15
N LEU A 108 -5.62 4.86 -7.18
CA LEU A 108 -6.06 5.57 -8.39
C LEU A 108 -5.10 5.36 -9.58
N LEU A 109 -3.84 5.02 -9.32
CA LEU A 109 -2.85 4.68 -10.33
C LEU A 109 -3.06 3.28 -10.94
N GLN A 110 -4.00 2.48 -10.38
CA GLN A 110 -4.32 1.12 -10.83
C GLN A 110 -3.10 0.19 -10.94
N ASP A 111 -2.13 0.35 -10.04
CA ASP A 111 -0.89 -0.44 -9.99
C ASP A 111 -0.74 -1.18 -8.65
N GLY A 112 -0.42 -2.47 -8.72
CA GLY A 112 -0.27 -3.34 -7.54
C GLY A 112 1.04 -3.14 -6.76
N HIS A 113 1.99 -2.39 -7.30
CA HIS A 113 3.30 -2.16 -6.67
C HIS A 113 3.43 -0.77 -6.05
N THR A 114 2.45 0.11 -6.27
CA THR A 114 2.43 1.48 -5.74
C THR A 114 1.45 1.56 -4.57
N ASN A 115 1.98 1.73 -3.36
CA ASN A 115 1.19 1.73 -2.13
C ASN A 115 1.66 2.82 -1.16
N ILE A 116 0.75 3.27 -0.30
CA ILE A 116 1.06 4.12 0.86
C ILE A 116 0.71 3.33 2.11
N TYR A 117 1.71 3.12 2.97
CA TYR A 117 1.53 2.38 4.21
C TYR A 117 1.43 3.34 5.41
N PRO A 118 0.50 3.10 6.34
CA PRO A 118 0.45 3.81 7.60
C PRO A 118 1.64 3.40 8.49
N PRO A 119 2.00 4.24 9.47
CA PRO A 119 3.01 3.92 10.46
C PRO A 119 2.59 2.72 11.30
N ARG A 120 3.59 2.03 11.88
CA ARG A 120 3.38 0.79 12.67
C ARG A 120 2.37 0.96 13.80
N GLU A 121 2.27 2.15 14.39
CA GLU A 121 1.37 2.48 15.48
C GLU A 121 -0.11 2.34 15.08
N LEU A 122 -0.40 2.51 13.78
CA LEU A 122 -1.74 2.34 13.21
C LEU A 122 -1.94 0.96 12.55
N GLY A 123 -0.93 0.09 12.59
CA GLY A 123 -0.95 -1.21 11.90
C GLY A 123 -2.13 -2.08 12.33
N ASN A 124 -2.40 -2.15 13.63
CA ASN A 124 -3.56 -2.91 14.14
C ASN A 124 -4.90 -2.28 13.74
N GLU A 125 -4.98 -0.96 13.56
CA GLU A 125 -6.23 -0.30 13.17
C GLU A 125 -6.59 -0.55 11.70
N PHE A 126 -5.59 -0.64 10.82
CA PHE A 126 -5.80 -0.85 9.38
C PHE A 126 -5.73 -2.30 8.94
N TYR A 127 -4.93 -3.12 9.62
CA TYR A 127 -4.56 -4.46 9.14
C TYR A 127 -4.93 -5.58 10.10
N ALA A 128 -5.57 -5.28 11.23
CA ALA A 128 -6.17 -6.34 12.03
C ALA A 128 -7.24 -7.06 11.20
N ARG A 129 -7.11 -8.37 11.12
CA ARG A 129 -8.08 -9.25 10.46
C ARG A 129 -8.63 -10.22 11.50
N PRO A 130 -9.91 -10.59 11.42
CA PRO A 130 -10.40 -11.73 12.21
C PRO A 130 -9.51 -12.95 11.90
N PRO A 131 -9.30 -13.86 12.87
CA PRO A 131 -8.48 -15.04 12.67
C PRO A 131 -9.24 -16.07 11.83
N MET A 132 -9.46 -15.75 10.56
CA MET A 132 -10.06 -16.60 9.55
C MET A 132 -9.50 -16.22 8.17
N ARG A 133 -9.61 -17.14 7.22
CA ARG A 133 -9.34 -16.87 5.81
C ARG A 133 -10.53 -17.30 4.97
N THR A 134 -10.70 -16.61 3.85
CA THR A 134 -11.69 -16.94 2.83
C THR A 134 -11.01 -17.14 1.48
N ALA A 135 -11.64 -17.93 0.63
CA ALA A 135 -11.24 -18.15 -0.75
C ALA A 135 -12.44 -17.93 -1.67
N LEU A 136 -12.20 -17.33 -2.84
CA LEU A 136 -13.21 -17.23 -3.89
C LEU A 136 -13.13 -18.48 -4.77
N VAL A 137 -14.14 -19.35 -4.70
CA VAL A 137 -14.21 -20.62 -5.43
C VAL A 137 -15.51 -20.65 -6.22
N GLU A 138 -15.43 -20.75 -7.56
CA GLU A 138 -16.60 -20.80 -8.45
C GLU A 138 -17.63 -19.68 -8.21
N GLY A 139 -17.14 -18.46 -7.92
CA GLY A 139 -18.00 -17.31 -7.63
C GLY A 139 -18.65 -17.35 -6.24
N LYS A 140 -18.15 -18.17 -5.32
CA LYS A 140 -18.60 -18.25 -3.93
C LYS A 140 -17.47 -17.91 -2.97
N LEU A 141 -17.77 -17.11 -1.95
CA LEU A 141 -16.81 -16.75 -0.93
C LEU A 141 -16.85 -17.81 0.19
N LEU A 142 -15.91 -18.75 0.17
CA LEU A 142 -15.87 -19.87 1.11
C LEU A 142 -14.90 -19.62 2.26
N VAL A 143 -15.25 -20.09 3.46
CA VAL A 143 -14.35 -20.11 4.61
C VAL A 143 -13.29 -21.19 4.38
N GLU A 144 -12.03 -20.78 4.30
CA GLU A 144 -10.90 -21.66 4.04
C GLU A 144 -10.21 -22.10 5.34
N TRP A 145 -10.21 -21.23 6.35
CA TRP A 145 -9.53 -21.48 7.62
C TRP A 145 -10.14 -20.66 8.75
N VAL A 146 -10.13 -21.23 9.97
CA VAL A 146 -10.60 -20.57 11.20
C VAL A 146 -9.61 -20.82 12.33
N GLY A 147 -9.16 -19.73 12.96
CA GLY A 147 -7.93 -19.67 13.75
C GLY A 147 -8.06 -19.60 15.26
N ASN A 148 -9.27 -19.60 15.82
CA ASN A 148 -9.44 -19.70 17.26
C ASN A 148 -10.69 -20.53 17.65
N PRO A 149 -10.71 -21.14 18.86
CA PRO A 149 -11.82 -21.99 19.29
C PRO A 149 -13.18 -21.27 19.37
N ALA A 150 -13.19 -20.00 19.79
CA ALA A 150 -14.43 -19.24 19.92
C ALA A 150 -15.11 -18.97 18.57
N LEU A 151 -14.33 -18.77 17.52
CA LEU A 151 -14.81 -18.59 16.16
C LEU A 151 -15.15 -19.94 15.52
N GLN A 152 -14.37 -20.99 15.77
CA GLN A 152 -14.66 -22.35 15.31
C GLN A 152 -15.99 -22.90 15.85
N ALA A 153 -16.43 -22.47 17.03
CA ALA A 153 -17.75 -22.83 17.57
C ALA A 153 -18.93 -22.21 16.81
N ARG A 154 -18.67 -21.26 15.89
CA ARG A 154 -19.69 -20.48 15.17
C ARG A 154 -19.52 -20.49 13.65
N LEU A 155 -18.33 -20.82 13.16
CA LEU A 155 -17.93 -20.75 11.76
C LEU A 155 -17.08 -21.98 11.42
N HIS A 156 -17.39 -22.63 10.32
CA HIS A 156 -16.72 -23.86 9.88
C HIS A 156 -16.09 -23.68 8.50
N VAL A 157 -14.99 -24.40 8.28
CA VAL A 157 -14.35 -24.48 6.96
C VAL A 157 -15.33 -25.09 5.95
N GLY A 158 -15.43 -24.49 4.77
CA GLY A 158 -16.36 -24.87 3.71
C GLY A 158 -17.70 -24.12 3.73
N GLU A 159 -18.01 -23.36 4.78
CA GLU A 159 -19.19 -22.50 4.80
C GLU A 159 -19.07 -21.35 3.80
N GLU A 160 -20.20 -20.94 3.22
CA GLU A 160 -20.28 -19.81 2.30
C GLU A 160 -20.64 -18.54 3.07
N VAL A 161 -19.85 -17.49 2.87
CA VAL A 161 -20.17 -16.14 3.31
C VAL A 161 -21.11 -15.50 2.29
N VAL A 162 -22.41 -15.59 2.54
CA VAL A 162 -23.44 -15.09 1.63
C VAL A 162 -23.62 -13.57 1.70
N ALA A 163 -23.44 -12.96 2.87
CA ALA A 163 -23.64 -11.54 3.09
C ALA A 163 -22.72 -10.97 4.19
N ILE A 164 -22.41 -9.68 4.08
CA ILE A 164 -21.67 -8.87 5.06
C ILE A 164 -22.53 -7.64 5.34
N ASP A 165 -22.87 -7.41 6.61
CA ASP A 165 -23.74 -6.30 7.04
C ASP A 165 -25.08 -6.19 6.26
N GLY A 166 -25.61 -7.34 5.83
CA GLY A 166 -26.85 -7.44 5.07
C GLY A 166 -26.71 -7.24 3.56
N GLU A 167 -25.51 -6.91 3.05
CA GLU A 167 -25.20 -6.80 1.62
C GLU A 167 -24.60 -8.12 1.08
N PRO A 168 -24.95 -8.58 -0.14
CA PRO A 168 -24.34 -9.77 -0.73
C PRO A 168 -22.81 -9.66 -0.73
N ALA A 169 -22.12 -10.71 -0.27
CA ALA A 169 -20.68 -10.60 0.06
C ALA A 169 -19.80 -10.17 -1.13
N LEU A 170 -20.12 -10.63 -2.35
CA LEU A 170 -19.40 -10.21 -3.55
C LEU A 170 -19.69 -8.76 -3.96
N GLU A 171 -20.90 -8.26 -3.71
CA GLU A 171 -21.25 -6.86 -3.98
C GLU A 171 -20.58 -5.95 -2.97
N TYR A 172 -20.59 -6.34 -1.69
CA TYR A 172 -19.87 -5.67 -0.62
C TYR A 172 -18.40 -5.51 -0.98
N GLY A 173 -17.74 -6.59 -1.41
CA GLY A 173 -16.33 -6.56 -1.83
C GLY A 173 -16.06 -5.64 -3.02
N ARG A 174 -17.00 -5.47 -3.96
CA ARG A 174 -16.83 -4.57 -5.11
C ARG A 174 -17.07 -3.10 -4.76
N ARG A 175 -17.86 -2.82 -3.73
CA ARG A 175 -18.28 -1.46 -3.38
C ARG A 175 -17.38 -0.83 -2.33
N HIS A 176 -16.83 -1.62 -1.42
CA HIS A 176 -16.15 -1.14 -0.22
C HIS A 176 -14.65 -1.44 -0.15
N ILE A 177 -14.09 -2.14 -1.16
CA ILE A 177 -12.66 -2.49 -1.28
C ILE A 177 -12.14 -1.93 -2.59
#